data_AF-A0AAU5UUS1-F1
#
_entry.id   AF-A0AAU5UUS1-F1
#
_cell.length_a   1.000
_cell.length_b   1.000
_cell.length_c   1.000
_cell.angle_alpha   90.00
_cell.angle_beta   90.00
_cell.angle_gamma   90.00
#
_symmetry.space_group_name_H-M   'P 1'
#
loop_
_entity.id
_entity.type
_entity.pdbx_description
1 polymer ?
#
loop_
_entity_poly.entity_id
_entity_poly.type
_entity_poly.pdbx_seq_one_letter_code
_entity_poly.pdbx_strand_id
1 'polypeptide(L)'
;MEVAVGSQVEYRSAREAREHFKDILDAADDGRPATVTRDARRVAAVDADRLVHFLTCVHPSGAQVVAENDGWSIFIPGLPVAADGATLDEAAEEMVDALRAYADAWADHLRLAPNHADNWGLVQIVALASDEQLHAWLLA
;
A
#
# COMPACT_ATOMS: atom_id res chain seq x y z
N MET A 1 26.33 -3.61 -27.47
CA MET A 1 25.58 -4.85 -27.76
C MET A 1 24.18 -4.61 -27.26
N GLU A 2 23.30 -4.30 -28.20
CA GLU A 2 21.90 -3.95 -28.00
C GLU A 2 21.11 -5.26 -27.83
N VAL A 3 20.34 -5.36 -26.74
CA VAL A 3 19.33 -6.40 -26.58
C VAL A 3 18.01 -5.70 -26.34
N ALA A 4 17.27 -5.44 -27.41
CA ALA A 4 15.88 -5.05 -27.35
C ALA A 4 15.04 -6.15 -28.00
N VAL A 5 14.75 -7.23 -27.26
CA VAL A 5 13.49 -8.00 -27.31
C VAL A 5 13.39 -8.80 -25.99
N GLY A 6 12.91 -8.14 -24.94
CA GLY A 6 12.40 -8.78 -23.75
C GLY A 6 11.21 -7.97 -23.29
N SER A 7 10.04 -8.57 -23.13
CA SER A 7 8.84 -7.88 -22.61
C SER A 7 9.00 -7.38 -21.17
N GLN A 8 10.15 -7.65 -20.54
CA GLN A 8 10.48 -7.39 -19.15
C GLN A 8 11.82 -6.64 -19.06
N VAL A 9 11.92 -5.71 -18.11
CA VAL A 9 13.15 -5.00 -17.75
C VAL A 9 13.73 -5.66 -16.50
N GLU A 10 14.96 -6.17 -16.58
CA GLU A 10 15.64 -6.80 -15.44
C GLU A 10 17.09 -6.30 -15.35
N TYR A 11 17.44 -5.77 -14.19
CA TYR A 11 18.80 -5.37 -13.86
C TYR A 11 19.37 -6.22 -12.73
N ARG A 12 20.60 -6.70 -12.86
CA ARG A 12 21.21 -7.63 -11.90
C ARG A 12 21.99 -6.93 -10.78
N SER A 13 22.09 -5.61 -10.85
CA SER A 13 22.71 -4.81 -9.80
C SER A 13 22.04 -3.45 -9.66
N ALA A 14 22.09 -2.88 -8.46
CA ALA A 14 21.66 -1.51 -8.21
C ALA A 14 22.51 -0.46 -8.94
N ARG A 15 23.72 -0.80 -9.40
CA ARG A 15 24.54 0.10 -10.21
C ARG A 15 23.96 0.22 -11.62
N GLU A 16 23.78 -0.92 -12.28
CA GLU A 16 23.23 -1.00 -13.62
C GLU A 16 21.82 -0.39 -13.69
N ALA A 17 20.96 -0.72 -12.72
CA ALA A 17 19.63 -0.14 -12.61
C ALA A 17 19.63 1.41 -12.52
N ARG A 18 20.64 2.01 -11.90
CA ARG A 18 20.78 3.47 -11.81
C ARG A 18 21.22 4.10 -13.13
N GLU A 19 22.11 3.43 -13.86
CA GLU A 19 22.54 3.85 -15.20
C GLU A 19 21.36 3.81 -16.20
N HIS A 20 20.34 2.99 -15.90
CA HIS A 20 19.15 2.76 -16.73
C HIS A 20 17.81 3.06 -16.02
N PHE A 21 17.79 4.03 -15.10
CA PHE A 21 16.62 4.25 -14.24
C PHE A 21 15.34 4.57 -15.02
N LYS A 22 15.46 5.27 -16.16
CA LYS A 22 14.32 5.58 -17.03
C LYS A 22 13.61 4.33 -17.55
N ASP A 23 14.36 3.29 -17.93
CA ASP A 23 13.79 2.06 -18.47
C ASP A 23 12.92 1.33 -17.44
N ILE A 24 13.27 1.45 -16.15
CA ILE A 24 12.49 0.90 -15.04
C ILE A 24 11.17 1.65 -14.88
N LEU A 25 11.20 2.98 -14.94
CA LEU A 25 10.00 3.81 -14.82
C LEU A 25 9.06 3.59 -16.01
N ASP A 26 9.58 3.65 -17.24
CA ASP A 26 8.79 3.45 -18.45
C ASP A 26 8.16 2.04 -18.47
N ALA A 27 8.89 1.01 -18.02
CA ALA A 27 8.34 -0.33 -17.91
C ALA A 27 7.26 -0.46 -16.82
N ALA A 28 7.44 0.14 -15.65
CA ALA A 28 6.45 0.12 -14.59
C ALA A 28 5.14 0.82 -15.02
N ASP A 29 5.25 1.98 -15.70
CA ASP A 29 4.12 2.74 -16.25
C ASP A 29 3.36 1.94 -17.34
N ASP A 30 4.10 1.25 -18.21
CA ASP A 30 3.53 0.31 -19.18
C ASP A 30 2.84 -0.91 -18.51
N GLY A 31 3.08 -1.15 -17.22
CA GLY A 31 2.69 -2.37 -16.51
C GLY A 31 3.51 -3.60 -16.90
N ARG A 32 4.67 -3.39 -17.52
CA ARG A 32 5.61 -4.44 -17.82
C ARG A 32 6.43 -4.75 -16.56
N PRO A 33 6.77 -6.03 -16.31
CA PRO A 33 7.64 -6.37 -15.19
C PRO A 33 8.98 -5.64 -15.28
N ALA A 34 9.29 -4.84 -14.24
CA ALA A 34 10.53 -4.12 -14.09
C ALA A 34 11.17 -4.53 -12.76
N THR A 35 12.34 -5.15 -12.80
CA THR A 35 12.98 -5.71 -11.59
C THR A 35 14.45 -5.33 -11.45
N VAL A 36 14.87 -5.14 -10.20
CA VAL A 36 16.27 -4.94 -9.82
C VAL A 36 16.65 -6.01 -8.81
N THR A 37 17.74 -6.71 -9.08
CA THR A 37 18.35 -7.63 -8.12
C THR A 37 19.48 -6.93 -7.39
N ARG A 38 19.47 -7.06 -6.06
CA ARG A 38 20.54 -6.62 -5.16
C ARG A 38 20.87 -7.78 -4.23
N ASP A 39 22.11 -8.27 -4.32
CA ASP A 39 22.56 -9.48 -3.63
C ASP A 39 21.63 -10.67 -3.98
N ALA A 40 20.96 -11.28 -2.99
CA ALA A 40 19.98 -12.35 -3.19
C ALA A 40 18.52 -11.86 -3.25
N ARG A 41 18.28 -10.55 -3.18
CA ARG A 41 16.93 -9.96 -3.13
C ARG A 41 16.54 -9.37 -4.46
N ARG A 42 15.31 -9.63 -4.88
CA ARG A 42 14.70 -9.04 -6.08
C ARG A 42 13.62 -8.05 -5.65
N VAL A 43 13.64 -6.86 -6.25
CA VAL A 43 12.63 -5.81 -6.04
C VAL A 43 11.95 -5.55 -7.37
N ALA A 44 10.64 -5.31 -7.35
CA ALA A 44 9.87 -4.91 -8.53
C ALA A 44 9.46 -3.45 -8.41
N ALA A 45 9.56 -2.71 -9.51
CA ALA A 45 8.91 -1.42 -9.67
C ALA A 45 7.55 -1.64 -10.35
N VAL A 46 6.51 -1.01 -9.82
CA VAL A 46 5.14 -1.14 -10.30
C VAL A 46 4.52 0.25 -10.26
N ASP A 47 3.67 0.56 -11.23
CA ASP A 47 2.79 1.73 -11.15
C ASP A 47 1.97 1.71 -9.84
N ALA A 48 1.92 2.85 -9.16
CA ALA A 48 1.34 2.97 -7.83
C ALA A 48 -0.17 2.73 -7.85
N ASP A 49 -0.89 3.32 -8.81
CA ASP A 49 -2.35 3.23 -8.91
C ASP A 49 -2.77 1.80 -9.24
N ARG A 50 -2.07 1.12 -10.17
CA ARG A 50 -2.30 -0.30 -10.46
C ARG A 50 -2.02 -1.18 -9.25
N LEU A 51 -0.98 -0.88 -8.47
CA LEU A 51 -0.67 -1.64 -7.26
C LEU A 51 -1.77 -1.45 -6.20
N VAL A 52 -2.21 -0.22 -5.94
CA VAL A 52 -3.32 0.09 -5.02
C VAL A 52 -4.61 -0.61 -5.44
N HIS A 53 -4.96 -0.54 -6.73
CA HIS A 53 -6.13 -1.21 -7.26
C HIS A 53 -6.07 -2.73 -7.04
N PHE A 54 -4.94 -3.37 -7.39
CA PHE A 54 -4.77 -4.81 -7.18
C PHE A 54 -4.85 -5.19 -5.71
N LEU A 55 -4.15 -4.46 -4.82
CA LEU A 55 -4.10 -4.75 -3.39
C LEU A 55 -5.48 -4.59 -2.74
N THR A 56 -6.23 -3.54 -3.05
CA THR A 56 -7.57 -3.33 -2.50
C THR A 56 -8.57 -4.38 -2.98
N CYS A 57 -8.41 -4.95 -4.18
CA CYS A 57 -9.22 -6.08 -4.65
C CYS A 57 -8.95 -7.39 -3.88
N VAL A 58 -7.69 -7.69 -3.55
CA VAL A 58 -7.32 -8.95 -2.86
C VAL A 58 -7.35 -8.82 -1.34
N HIS A 59 -7.35 -7.58 -0.84
CA HIS A 59 -7.40 -7.23 0.56
C HIS A 59 -8.54 -6.23 0.81
N PRO A 60 -9.80 -6.69 0.90
CA PRO A 60 -10.89 -5.88 1.42
C PRO A 60 -10.53 -5.29 2.79
N SER A 61 -11.11 -4.14 3.14
CA SER A 61 -10.78 -3.46 4.40
C SER A 61 -11.06 -4.31 5.63
N GLY A 62 -12.14 -5.11 5.57
CA GLY A 62 -12.63 -5.85 6.73
C GLY A 62 -13.10 -4.93 7.87
N ALA A 63 -13.30 -3.64 7.57
CA ALA A 63 -13.79 -2.67 8.52
C ALA A 63 -15.18 -3.08 9.03
N GLN A 64 -15.37 -2.95 10.34
CA GLN A 64 -16.65 -3.12 11.01
C GLN A 64 -17.13 -1.74 11.42
N VAL A 65 -18.36 -1.44 11.03
CA VAL A 65 -19.04 -0.19 11.32
C VAL A 65 -20.13 -0.48 12.34
N VAL A 66 -20.09 0.23 13.47
CA VAL A 66 -21.07 0.09 14.55
C VAL A 66 -21.67 1.46 14.85
N ALA A 67 -22.99 1.51 14.99
CA ALA A 67 -23.67 2.67 15.51
C ALA A 67 -23.66 2.59 17.05
N GLU A 68 -23.10 3.61 17.71
CA GLU A 68 -23.04 3.71 19.17
C GLU A 68 -23.63 5.04 19.64
N ASN A 69 -24.66 4.98 20.50
CA ASN A 69 -25.41 6.15 20.96
C ASN A 69 -25.95 7.00 19.78
N ASP A 70 -25.41 8.21 19.61
CA ASP A 70 -25.73 9.19 18.57
C ASP A 70 -24.60 9.34 17.54
N GLY A 71 -23.67 8.38 17.47
CA GLY A 71 -22.50 8.41 16.58
C GLY A 71 -22.16 7.07 15.95
N TRP A 72 -21.00 7.03 15.32
CA TRP A 72 -20.50 5.89 14.55
C TRP A 72 -19.08 5.55 15.00
N SER A 73 -18.78 4.26 15.02
CA SER A 73 -17.43 3.76 15.26
C SER A 73 -17.03 2.81 14.15
N ILE A 74 -15.79 2.92 13.70
CA ILE A 74 -15.18 2.04 12.71
C ILE A 74 -13.95 1.40 13.35
N PHE A 75 -13.79 0.09 13.15
CA PHE A 75 -12.58 -0.63 13.54
C PHE A 75 -12.29 -1.77 12.57
N ILE A 76 -11.03 -2.19 12.46
CA ILE A 76 -10.64 -3.35 11.64
C ILE A 76 -10.17 -4.46 12.58
N PRO A 77 -10.85 -5.62 12.63
CA PRO A 77 -10.45 -6.72 13.49
C PRO A 77 -8.99 -7.15 13.28
N GLY A 78 -8.24 -7.25 14.37
CA GLY A 78 -6.83 -7.63 14.32
C GLY A 78 -5.86 -6.46 14.10
N LEU A 79 -6.36 -5.25 13.87
CA LEU A 79 -5.54 -4.03 13.85
C LEU A 79 -5.83 -3.18 15.08
N PRO A 80 -4.81 -2.56 15.69
CA PRO A 80 -4.98 -1.64 16.82
C PRO A 80 -5.32 -0.23 16.31
N VAL A 81 -6.33 -0.13 15.45
CA VAL A 81 -6.87 1.13 14.95
C VAL A 81 -8.38 1.10 15.07
N ALA A 82 -8.93 2.20 15.58
CA ALA A 82 -10.35 2.45 15.70
C ALA A 82 -10.55 3.97 15.59
N ALA A 83 -11.70 4.38 15.08
CA ALA A 83 -12.09 5.77 14.97
C ALA A 83 -13.58 5.92 15.26
N ASP A 84 -13.97 7.11 15.69
CA ASP A 84 -15.36 7.47 15.98
C ASP A 84 -15.69 8.85 15.39
N GLY A 85 -16.98 9.08 15.12
CA GLY A 85 -17.49 10.33 14.55
C GLY A 85 -18.97 10.51 14.81
N ALA A 86 -19.47 11.74 14.72
CA ALA A 86 -20.91 12.01 14.87
C ALA A 86 -21.69 11.53 13.63
N THR A 87 -21.03 11.46 12.48
CA THR A 87 -21.54 10.81 11.27
C THR A 87 -20.63 9.67 10.82
N LEU A 88 -21.16 8.79 9.96
CA LEU A 88 -20.35 7.71 9.37
C LEU A 88 -19.18 8.25 8.54
N ASP A 89 -19.41 9.35 7.82
CA ASP A 89 -18.41 10.02 6.98
C ASP A 89 -17.28 10.57 7.85
N GLU A 90 -17.61 11.29 8.92
CA GLU A 90 -16.63 11.76 9.91
C GLU A 90 -15.83 10.61 10.53
N ALA A 91 -16.50 9.52 10.92
CA ALA A 91 -15.81 8.34 11.49
C ALA A 91 -14.88 7.67 10.47
N ALA A 92 -15.19 7.74 9.17
CA ALA A 92 -14.36 7.21 8.10
C ALA A 92 -13.18 8.13 7.77
N GLU A 93 -13.36 9.45 7.78
CA GLU A 93 -12.27 10.44 7.69
C GLU A 93 -11.26 10.26 8.84
N GLU A 94 -11.74 10.14 10.08
CA GLU A 94 -10.90 9.89 11.25
C GLU A 94 -10.20 8.51 11.17
N MET A 95 -10.86 7.50 10.61
CA MET A 95 -10.23 6.20 10.36
C MET A 95 -9.11 6.29 9.31
N VAL A 96 -9.25 7.11 8.27
CA VAL A 96 -8.18 7.37 7.30
C VAL A 96 -6.97 7.96 8.02
N ASP A 97 -7.15 8.99 8.84
CA ASP A 97 -6.06 9.60 9.62
C ASP A 97 -5.40 8.59 10.58
N ALA A 98 -6.19 7.77 11.28
CA ALA A 98 -5.68 6.72 12.15
C ALA A 98 -4.85 5.67 11.38
N LEU A 99 -5.28 5.30 10.17
CA LEU A 99 -4.53 4.39 9.30
C LEU A 99 -3.22 5.01 8.83
N ARG A 100 -3.21 6.30 8.44
CA ARG A 100 -1.98 7.02 8.07
C ARG A 100 -0.98 7.04 9.22
N ALA A 101 -1.45 7.38 10.43
CA ALA A 101 -0.62 7.36 11.63
C ALA A 101 -0.07 5.95 11.93
N TYR A 102 -0.89 4.91 11.74
CA TYR A 102 -0.45 3.52 11.87
C TYR A 102 0.63 3.15 10.85
N ALA A 103 0.48 3.57 9.58
CA ALA A 103 1.45 3.31 8.52
C ALA A 103 2.81 3.96 8.82
N ASP A 104 2.81 5.20 9.32
CA ASP A 104 4.03 5.89 9.75
C ASP A 104 4.72 5.17 10.92
N ALA A 105 3.95 4.81 11.96
CA ALA A 105 4.47 4.04 13.09
C ALA A 105 5.01 2.66 12.67
N TRP A 106 4.38 2.03 11.67
CA TRP A 106 4.84 0.77 11.11
C TRP A 106 6.17 0.88 10.40
N ALA A 107 6.33 1.90 9.55
CA ALA A 107 7.58 2.16 8.85
C ALA A 107 8.73 2.46 9.83
N ASP A 108 8.45 3.25 10.86
CA ASP A 108 9.40 3.63 11.91
C ASP A 108 9.85 2.42 12.76
N HIS A 109 8.90 1.74 13.42
CA HIS A 109 9.24 0.69 14.39
C HIS A 109 8.32 -0.54 14.41
N LEU A 110 7.02 -0.45 14.11
CA LEU A 110 6.12 -1.60 14.31
C LEU A 110 6.41 -2.76 13.34
N ARG A 111 7.02 -2.54 12.17
CA ARG A 111 7.45 -3.62 11.26
C ARG A 111 8.38 -4.67 11.90
N LEU A 112 8.98 -4.34 13.05
CA LEU A 112 9.86 -5.25 13.81
C LEU A 112 9.10 -6.06 14.89
N ALA A 113 7.85 -5.69 15.21
CA ALA A 113 7.03 -6.37 16.19
C ALA A 113 6.30 -7.57 15.54
N PRO A 114 6.35 -8.79 16.13
CA PRO A 114 5.78 -9.99 15.50
C PRO A 114 4.29 -9.90 15.14
N ASN A 115 3.49 -9.17 15.92
CA ASN A 115 2.06 -8.99 15.70
C ASN A 115 1.73 -7.91 14.64
N HIS A 116 2.74 -7.27 14.06
CA HIS A 116 2.61 -6.24 13.03
C HIS A 116 3.44 -6.52 11.77
N ALA A 117 4.43 -7.41 11.86
CA ALA A 117 5.44 -7.62 10.81
C ALA A 117 4.84 -7.91 9.42
N ASP A 118 3.70 -8.61 9.37
CA ASP A 118 3.05 -8.99 8.11
C ASP A 118 2.04 -7.96 7.57
N ASN A 119 1.85 -6.83 8.25
CA ASN A 119 0.92 -5.76 7.82
C ASN A 119 1.47 -4.90 6.69
N TRP A 120 2.57 -5.31 6.03
CA TRP A 120 3.17 -4.56 4.93
C TRP A 120 2.17 -4.32 3.78
N GLY A 121 1.29 -5.28 3.45
CA GLY A 121 0.31 -5.13 2.38
C GLY A 121 -0.70 -4.02 2.65
N LEU A 122 -1.21 -3.96 3.88
CA LEU A 122 -2.04 -2.86 4.36
C LEU A 122 -1.29 -1.53 4.27
N VAL A 123 -0.05 -1.47 4.76
CA VAL A 123 0.75 -0.24 4.75
C VAL A 123 1.00 0.24 3.32
N GLN A 124 1.17 -0.66 2.35
CA GLN A 124 1.28 -0.28 0.94
C GLN A 124 -0.02 0.34 0.40
N ILE A 125 -1.19 -0.21 0.75
CA ILE A 125 -2.49 0.40 0.39
C ILE A 125 -2.58 1.79 1.01
N VAL A 126 -2.39 1.87 2.33
CA VAL A 126 -2.53 3.11 3.08
C VAL A 126 -1.55 4.16 2.59
N ALA A 127 -0.29 3.85 2.33
CA ALA A 127 0.69 4.84 1.91
C ALA A 127 0.50 5.36 0.47
N LEU A 128 -0.02 4.52 -0.44
CA LEU A 128 -0.09 4.84 -1.87
C LEU A 128 -1.46 5.35 -2.32
N ALA A 129 -2.54 4.94 -1.66
CA ALA A 129 -3.90 5.38 -2.00
C ALA A 129 -4.12 6.86 -1.64
N SER A 130 -5.03 7.53 -2.33
CA SER A 130 -5.58 8.82 -1.90
C SER A 130 -6.54 8.63 -0.74
N ASP A 131 -6.86 9.71 -0.01
CA ASP A 131 -7.81 9.64 1.09
C ASP A 131 -9.21 9.27 0.60
N GLU A 132 -9.62 9.72 -0.58
CA GLU A 132 -10.88 9.33 -1.21
C GLU A 132 -10.92 7.83 -1.56
N GLN A 133 -9.80 7.27 -2.01
CA GLN A 133 -9.68 5.83 -2.27
C GLN A 133 -9.76 5.02 -0.97
N LEU A 134 -9.11 5.47 0.10
CA LEU A 134 -9.17 4.81 1.40
C LEU A 134 -10.57 4.90 2.02
N HIS A 135 -11.21 6.06 1.93
CA HIS A 135 -12.59 6.26 2.37
C HIS A 135 -13.55 5.32 1.63
N ALA A 136 -13.46 5.25 0.30
CA ALA A 136 -14.24 4.31 -0.49
C ALA A 136 -13.95 2.84 -0.13
N TRP A 137 -12.68 2.49 0.12
CA TRP A 137 -12.28 1.13 0.50
C TRP A 137 -12.77 0.72 1.91
N LEU A 138 -12.86 1.67 2.85
CA LEU A 138 -13.41 1.44 4.18
C LEU A 138 -14.92 1.16 4.15
N LEU A 139 -15.65 1.78 3.23
CA LEU A 139 -17.11 1.70 3.13
C LEU A 139 -17.63 0.74 2.04
N ALA A 140 -16.73 -0.01 1.39
CA ALA A 140 -17.03 -0.94 0.30
C ALA A 140 -17.65 -2.27 0.74
#